data_AF-A0A662FRR0-F1
#
_entry.id   AF-A0A662FRR0-F1
#
_cell.length_a   1.000
_cell.length_b   1.000
_cell.length_c   1.000
_cell.angle_alpha   90.00
_cell.angle_beta   90.00
_cell.angle_gamma   90.00
#
_symmetry.space_group_name_H-M   'P 1'
#
loop_
_entity.id
_entity.type
_entity.pdbx_description
1 polymer ?
#
loop_
_entity_poly.entity_id
_entity_poly.type
_entity_poly.pdbx_seq_one_letter_code
_entity_poly.pdbx_strand_id
1 'polypeptide(L)'
;MSEELLEFKPGFTPRTALAILFASAMILPVSIYLSLVSGGGLASAAVYVTAILLSEIAVLTGNPLTTQEMFIIYSMVGIAATAAPFEGLVYRSYFVRSPITWSFKDPYTGKPLPEVIPTWWVPRYDSPVHELRTFFAPEWLIPILLLVGGYFMYVFYDISLTFLFSYLYIEIEKLPFPFASVQAEMSSTLAERDPKKLRVFILSAMVGLIYSTLLYGVPTLSYGMTGIRVELIPIPWIDLTSGYMGIENILPGAVFGIATDILAFLGGTLISFDTALYMLIGSIATWVIGNHLALTVFAHWFPEWVEEWIPASGLAYVYQRASIRVWIAPHIGFTLAVSIIVLARSYKSIIRAIKSLAKLSKAEKATGYPSPKILLLWYAGTVILSVIVFHALVGLDFPIWLSLLVALGWSFMDSLIRTRTR
;
A
#
# COMPACT_ATOMS: atom_id res chain seq x y z
N MET A 1 -9.33 0.33 -42.79
CA MET A 1 -8.16 0.68 -41.96
C MET A 1 -7.77 -0.61 -41.27
N SER A 2 -6.78 -1.32 -41.82
CA SER A 2 -6.29 -2.58 -41.29
C SER A 2 -5.86 -2.36 -39.83
N GLU A 3 -6.43 -3.11 -38.89
CA GLU A 3 -5.85 -3.25 -37.56
C GLU A 3 -4.42 -3.76 -37.76
N GLU A 4 -3.43 -2.88 -37.59
CA GLU A 4 -2.05 -3.32 -37.41
C GLU A 4 -2.07 -4.35 -36.27
N LEU A 5 -1.76 -5.60 -36.59
CA LEU A 5 -1.62 -6.65 -35.60
C LEU A 5 -0.56 -6.19 -34.60
N LEU A 6 -1.01 -5.76 -33.42
CA LEU A 6 -0.15 -5.39 -32.30
C LEU A 6 0.76 -6.57 -31.98
N GLU A 7 2.04 -6.46 -32.33
CA GLU A 7 3.02 -7.49 -32.03
C GLU A 7 3.53 -7.31 -30.59
N PHE A 8 3.15 -8.23 -29.71
CA PHE A 8 3.63 -8.25 -28.33
C PHE A 8 5.10 -8.67 -28.29
N LYS A 9 5.95 -7.82 -27.70
CA LYS A 9 7.38 -8.10 -27.49
C LYS A 9 7.64 -8.50 -26.04
N PRO A 10 8.55 -9.45 -25.78
CA PRO A 10 8.91 -9.82 -24.42
C PRO A 10 9.66 -8.67 -23.73
N GLY A 11 9.26 -8.34 -22.49
CA GLY A 11 9.94 -7.37 -21.65
C GLY A 11 10.83 -7.99 -20.58
N PHE A 12 10.58 -9.25 -20.21
CA PHE A 12 11.40 -9.93 -19.20
C PHE A 12 12.65 -10.50 -19.86
N THR A 13 13.80 -9.89 -19.57
CA THR A 13 15.12 -10.27 -20.07
C THR A 13 16.09 -10.45 -18.90
N PRO A 14 17.28 -11.05 -19.12
CA PRO A 14 18.32 -11.09 -18.09
C PRO A 14 18.68 -9.70 -17.53
N ARG A 15 18.54 -8.64 -18.34
CA ARG A 15 18.77 -7.25 -17.92
C ARG A 15 17.72 -6.81 -16.90
N THR A 16 16.44 -7.08 -17.16
CA THR A 16 15.37 -6.75 -16.20
C THR A 16 15.42 -7.64 -14.96
N ALA A 17 15.84 -8.91 -15.09
CA ALA A 17 16.05 -9.79 -13.95
C ALA A 17 17.17 -9.25 -13.04
N LEU A 18 18.28 -8.77 -13.62
CA LEU A 18 19.35 -8.11 -12.88
C LEU A 18 18.86 -6.84 -12.18
N ALA A 19 18.00 -6.04 -12.83
CA ALA A 19 17.39 -4.86 -12.23
C ALA A 19 16.56 -5.19 -10.99
N ILE A 20 15.74 -6.25 -11.07
CA ILE A 20 14.92 -6.74 -9.97
C ILE A 20 15.81 -7.25 -8.82
N LEU A 21 16.85 -8.03 -9.15
CA LEU A 21 17.82 -8.50 -8.16
C LEU A 21 18.59 -7.35 -7.50
N PHE A 22 18.97 -6.31 -8.25
CA PHE A 22 19.59 -5.11 -7.71
C PHE A 22 18.67 -4.42 -6.71
N ALA A 23 17.39 -4.23 -7.05
CA ALA A 23 16.40 -3.64 -6.16
C ALA A 23 16.25 -4.45 -4.86
N SER A 24 16.16 -5.78 -4.96
CA SER A 24 16.06 -6.66 -3.80
C SER A 24 17.35 -6.74 -2.97
N ALA A 25 18.53 -6.63 -3.57
CA ALA A 25 19.79 -6.74 -2.84
C ALA A 25 20.20 -5.42 -2.20
N MET A 26 20.01 -4.29 -2.90
CA MET A 26 20.54 -2.98 -2.49
C MET A 26 19.48 -2.08 -1.86
N ILE A 27 18.26 -2.07 -2.38
CA ILE A 27 17.23 -1.13 -1.94
C ILE A 27 16.40 -1.72 -0.80
N LEU A 28 16.06 -3.01 -0.87
CA LEU A 28 15.26 -3.67 0.16
C LEU A 28 15.88 -3.55 1.58
N PRO A 29 17.19 -3.72 1.82
CA PRO A 29 17.75 -3.54 3.17
C PRO A 29 17.57 -2.10 3.69
N VAL A 30 17.70 -1.11 2.81
CA VAL A 30 17.47 0.31 3.16
C VAL A 30 16.00 0.54 3.46
N SER A 31 15.09 -0.05 2.68
CA SER A 31 13.65 0.03 2.92
C SER A 31 13.24 -0.63 4.24
N ILE A 32 13.83 -1.79 4.58
CA ILE A 32 13.59 -2.46 5.88
C ILE A 32 14.06 -1.57 7.03
N TYR A 33 15.27 -1.01 6.93
CA TYR A 33 15.80 -0.12 7.96
C TYR A 33 14.89 1.11 8.16
N LEU A 34 14.46 1.75 7.08
CA LEU A 34 13.58 2.91 7.16
C LEU A 34 12.19 2.56 7.71
N SER A 35 11.64 1.40 7.33
CA SER A 35 10.36 0.90 7.89
C SER A 35 10.47 0.74 9.41
N LEU A 36 11.54 0.11 9.89
CA LEU A 36 11.75 -0.14 11.32
C LEU A 36 12.04 1.13 12.13
N VAL A 37 12.76 2.10 11.58
CA VAL A 37 13.17 3.33 12.30
C VAL A 37 12.12 4.42 12.24
N SER A 38 11.45 4.58 11.10
CA SER A 38 10.56 5.71 10.83
C SER A 38 9.12 5.34 10.53
N GLY A 39 8.81 4.05 10.34
CA GLY A 39 7.51 3.59 9.84
C GLY A 39 7.24 3.94 8.37
N GLY A 40 8.22 4.52 7.66
CA GLY A 40 8.12 4.92 6.26
C GLY A 40 8.70 3.89 5.28
N GLY A 41 8.27 3.94 4.02
CA GLY A 41 8.73 3.04 2.95
C GLY A 41 9.34 3.77 1.75
N LEU A 42 10.21 3.11 0.99
CA LEU A 42 10.91 3.66 -0.19
C LEU A 42 10.33 3.21 -1.54
N ALA A 43 9.15 2.56 -1.57
CA ALA A 43 8.63 1.88 -2.76
C ALA A 43 8.70 2.75 -4.02
N SER A 44 8.10 3.94 -4.00
CA SER A 44 8.03 4.82 -5.17
C SER A 44 9.41 5.34 -5.57
N ALA A 45 10.21 5.79 -4.61
CA ALA A 45 11.56 6.29 -4.88
C ALA A 45 12.47 5.20 -5.50
N ALA A 46 12.36 3.97 -5.00
CA ALA A 46 13.11 2.82 -5.52
C ALA A 46 12.86 2.56 -7.01
N VAL A 47 11.60 2.65 -7.44
CA VAL A 47 11.23 2.47 -8.85
C VAL A 47 11.92 3.50 -9.73
N TYR A 48 11.75 4.80 -9.42
CA TYR A 48 12.28 5.87 -10.25
C TYR A 48 13.81 5.87 -10.26
N VAL A 49 14.46 5.72 -9.09
CA VAL A 49 15.92 5.70 -9.00
C VAL A 49 16.51 4.54 -9.80
N THR A 50 15.97 3.34 -9.65
CA THR A 50 16.47 2.15 -10.37
C THR A 50 16.22 2.28 -11.87
N ALA A 51 15.02 2.70 -12.28
CA ALA A 51 14.66 2.86 -13.68
C ALA A 51 15.57 3.88 -14.39
N ILE A 52 15.79 5.05 -13.77
CA ILE A 52 16.65 6.11 -14.31
C ILE A 52 18.11 5.62 -14.35
N LEU A 53 18.62 5.09 -13.24
CA LEU A 53 20.01 4.65 -13.14
C LEU A 53 20.34 3.58 -14.19
N LEU A 54 19.50 2.55 -14.31
CA LEU A 54 19.73 1.46 -15.25
C LEU A 54 19.51 1.89 -16.70
N SER A 55 18.56 2.78 -16.96
CA SER A 55 18.39 3.38 -18.29
C SER A 55 19.67 4.14 -18.71
N GLU A 56 20.23 4.98 -17.84
CA GLU A 56 21.44 5.73 -18.15
C GLU A 56 22.67 4.82 -18.28
N ILE A 57 22.84 3.82 -17.43
CA ILE A 57 23.92 2.81 -17.58
C ILE A 57 23.79 2.07 -18.92
N ALA A 58 22.59 1.66 -19.30
CA ALA A 58 22.33 0.98 -20.57
C ALA A 58 22.67 1.86 -21.78
N VAL A 59 22.36 3.16 -21.72
CA VAL A 59 22.72 4.12 -22.76
C VAL A 59 24.24 4.34 -22.81
N LEU A 60 24.89 4.53 -21.67
CA LEU A 60 26.35 4.73 -21.58
C LEU A 60 27.15 3.51 -22.07
N THR A 61 26.60 2.31 -21.88
CA THR A 61 27.18 1.05 -22.38
C THR A 61 26.83 0.77 -23.85
N GLY A 62 26.10 1.66 -24.52
CA GLY A 62 25.77 1.57 -25.94
C GLY A 62 24.64 0.60 -26.28
N ASN A 63 23.89 0.10 -25.29
CA ASN A 63 22.78 -0.84 -25.50
C ASN A 63 21.54 -0.41 -24.70
N PRO A 64 20.79 0.61 -25.18
CA PRO A 64 19.63 1.16 -24.47
C PRO A 64 18.54 0.11 -24.23
N LEU A 65 17.80 0.29 -23.14
CA LEU A 65 16.68 -0.58 -22.76
C LEU A 65 15.48 -0.36 -23.66
N THR A 66 14.74 -1.41 -23.97
CA THR A 66 13.49 -1.31 -24.72
C THR A 66 12.35 -0.80 -23.82
N THR A 67 11.27 -0.30 -24.44
CA THR A 67 10.07 0.14 -23.71
C THR A 67 9.48 -1.00 -22.85
N GLN A 68 9.55 -2.24 -23.35
CA GLN A 68 9.06 -3.42 -22.64
C GLN A 68 9.95 -3.78 -21.43
N GLU A 69 11.26 -3.66 -21.57
CA GLU A 69 12.18 -3.86 -20.44
C GLU A 69 11.99 -2.79 -19.38
N MET A 70 11.86 -1.52 -19.80
CA MET A 70 11.57 -0.40 -18.89
C MET A 70 10.24 -0.57 -18.17
N PHE A 71 9.22 -1.10 -18.84
CA PHE A 71 7.93 -1.40 -18.23
C PHE A 71 8.04 -2.49 -17.14
N ILE A 72 8.79 -3.56 -17.40
CA ILE A 72 9.04 -4.61 -16.40
C ILE A 72 9.82 -4.07 -15.21
N ILE A 73 10.87 -3.28 -15.46
CA ILE A 73 11.64 -2.63 -14.40
C ILE A 73 10.72 -1.75 -13.54
N TYR A 74 9.93 -0.89 -14.17
CA TYR A 74 9.03 0.01 -13.47
C TYR A 74 8.00 -0.76 -12.61
N SER A 75 7.42 -1.83 -13.17
CA SER A 75 6.36 -2.60 -12.51
C SER A 75 6.87 -3.49 -11.37
N MET A 76 8.08 -4.06 -11.51
CA MET A 76 8.58 -5.08 -10.59
C MET A 76 9.53 -4.53 -9.53
N VAL A 77 10.30 -3.48 -9.82
CA VAL A 77 11.30 -2.95 -8.87
C VAL A 77 10.65 -2.48 -7.57
N GLY A 78 9.47 -1.86 -7.63
CA GLY A 78 8.79 -1.37 -6.44
C GLY A 78 8.49 -2.51 -5.46
N ILE A 79 7.92 -3.60 -5.98
CA ILE A 79 7.64 -4.82 -5.22
C ILE A 79 8.95 -5.43 -4.70
N ALA A 80 9.96 -5.55 -5.56
CA ALA A 80 11.24 -6.15 -5.23
C ALA A 80 12.02 -5.36 -4.15
N ALA A 81 11.82 -4.04 -4.09
CA ALA A 81 12.45 -3.14 -3.15
C ALA A 81 11.74 -3.06 -1.79
N THR A 82 10.49 -3.54 -1.67
CA THR A 82 9.71 -3.43 -0.42
C THR A 82 9.13 -4.74 0.10
N ALA A 83 9.20 -5.83 -0.66
CA ALA A 83 8.74 -7.13 -0.20
C ALA A 83 9.68 -7.69 0.88
N ALA A 84 9.40 -7.33 2.14
CA ALA A 84 10.13 -7.77 3.33
C ALA A 84 9.31 -8.76 4.18
N PRO A 85 9.02 -9.98 3.69
CA PRO A 85 8.09 -10.90 4.35
C PRO A 85 8.52 -11.30 5.77
N PHE A 86 9.83 -11.31 6.05
CA PHE A 86 10.39 -11.67 7.35
C PHE A 86 10.31 -10.54 8.39
N GLU A 87 10.09 -9.29 7.99
CA GLU A 87 9.90 -8.16 8.94
C GLU A 87 8.74 -8.45 9.90
N GLY A 88 7.65 -9.02 9.37
CA GLY A 88 6.51 -9.45 10.18
C GLY A 88 6.86 -10.48 11.26
N LEU A 89 7.83 -11.38 11.01
CA LEU A 89 8.26 -12.35 12.02
C LEU A 89 9.06 -11.68 13.15
N VAL A 90 9.88 -10.68 12.80
CA VAL A 90 10.59 -9.86 13.80
C VAL A 90 9.58 -9.14 14.68
N TYR A 91 8.56 -8.52 14.08
CA TYR A 91 7.48 -7.87 14.82
C TYR A 91 6.76 -8.85 15.76
N ARG A 92 6.43 -10.06 15.31
CA ARG A 92 5.79 -11.08 16.17
C ARG A 92 6.66 -11.47 17.36
N SER A 93 7.97 -11.63 17.14
CA SER A 93 8.96 -11.92 18.20
C SER A 93 9.09 -10.77 19.21
N TYR A 94 8.94 -9.52 18.76
CA TYR A 94 8.82 -8.36 19.65
C TYR A 94 7.48 -8.37 20.39
N PHE A 95 6.38 -8.63 19.68
CA PHE A 95 5.02 -8.62 20.21
C PHE A 95 4.86 -9.55 21.41
N VAL A 96 5.35 -10.79 21.35
CA VAL A 96 5.23 -11.74 22.47
C VAL A 96 6.06 -11.37 23.71
N ARG A 97 7.08 -10.52 23.56
CA ARG A 97 7.94 -10.07 24.67
C ARG A 97 7.65 -8.66 25.14
N SER A 98 6.86 -7.89 24.40
CA SER A 98 6.61 -6.50 24.70
C SER A 98 5.85 -6.37 26.03
N PRO A 99 6.27 -5.48 26.95
CA PRO A 99 5.55 -5.21 28.20
C PRO A 99 4.10 -4.77 27.97
N ILE A 100 3.83 -4.13 26.83
CA ILE A 100 2.48 -3.70 26.44
C ILE A 100 1.58 -4.93 26.27
N THR A 101 2.07 -5.97 25.59
CA THR A 101 1.31 -7.21 25.37
C THR A 101 0.99 -7.93 26.68
N TRP A 102 1.89 -7.86 27.67
CA TRP A 102 1.66 -8.39 29.03
C TRP A 102 0.56 -7.66 29.81
N SER A 103 0.24 -6.41 29.46
CA SER A 103 -0.88 -5.68 30.08
C SER A 103 -2.25 -6.16 29.60
N PHE A 104 -2.31 -6.84 28.44
CA PHE A 104 -3.55 -7.37 27.90
C PHE A 104 -3.76 -8.82 28.37
N LYS A 105 -5.01 -9.11 28.72
CA LYS A 105 -5.46 -10.46 29.09
C LYS A 105 -6.43 -10.96 28.06
N ASP A 106 -6.30 -12.23 27.73
CA ASP A 106 -7.25 -12.91 26.88
C ASP A 106 -8.61 -13.02 27.62
N PRO A 107 -9.72 -12.51 27.04
CA PRO A 107 -11.03 -12.55 27.68
C PRO A 107 -11.57 -13.97 27.87
N TYR A 108 -11.10 -14.96 27.11
CA TYR A 108 -11.58 -16.34 27.22
C TYR A 108 -10.87 -17.14 28.31
N THR A 109 -9.54 -17.05 28.38
CA THR A 109 -8.73 -17.81 29.36
C THR A 109 -8.37 -17.03 30.61
N GLY A 110 -8.48 -15.69 30.59
CA GLY A 110 -8.05 -14.80 31.67
C GLY A 110 -6.52 -14.69 31.84
N LYS A 111 -5.74 -15.37 30.98
CA LYS A 111 -4.28 -15.36 31.03
C LYS A 111 -3.68 -14.15 30.30
N PRO A 112 -2.44 -13.75 30.63
CA PRO A 112 -1.71 -12.78 29.84
C PRO A 112 -1.62 -13.20 28.37
N LEU A 113 -1.79 -12.24 27.45
CA LEU A 113 -1.81 -12.53 26.02
C LEU A 113 -0.56 -13.31 25.53
N PRO A 114 0.68 -13.03 25.99
CA PRO A 114 1.86 -13.80 25.59
C PRO A 114 1.80 -15.31 25.86
N GLU A 115 1.04 -15.75 26.88
CA GLU A 115 0.94 -17.16 27.25
C GLU A 115 -0.03 -17.96 26.37
N VAL A 116 -0.95 -17.28 25.69
CA VAL A 116 -2.01 -17.92 24.89
C VAL A 116 -1.73 -17.87 23.40
N ILE A 117 -0.72 -17.12 22.98
CA ILE A 117 -0.35 -16.98 21.57
C ILE A 117 0.10 -18.34 21.03
N PRO A 118 -0.47 -18.79 19.90
CA PRO A 118 -0.17 -20.12 19.37
C PRO A 118 1.22 -20.18 18.75
N THR A 119 1.88 -21.33 18.94
CA THR A 119 3.26 -21.57 18.49
C THR A 119 3.42 -21.60 16.97
N TRP A 120 2.34 -21.82 16.23
CA TRP A 120 2.35 -21.74 14.77
C TRP A 120 2.51 -20.30 14.25
N TRP A 121 2.18 -19.29 15.06
CA TRP A 121 2.28 -17.88 14.67
C TRP A 121 3.68 -17.30 14.96
N VAL A 122 4.28 -17.71 16.08
CA VAL A 122 5.58 -17.27 16.61
C VAL A 122 6.08 -18.27 17.67
N PRO A 123 7.39 -18.44 17.87
CA PRO A 123 7.92 -19.19 19.01
C PRO A 123 7.37 -18.68 20.35
N ARG A 124 7.35 -19.55 21.36
CA ARG A 124 6.83 -19.20 22.69
C ARG A 124 7.68 -18.11 23.34
N TYR A 125 7.06 -17.23 24.11
CA TYR A 125 7.72 -16.08 24.73
C TYR A 125 8.95 -16.44 25.60
N ASP A 126 8.98 -17.65 26.17
CA ASP A 126 10.04 -18.20 27.04
C ASP A 126 11.18 -18.87 26.24
N SER A 127 11.08 -18.92 24.91
CA SER A 127 12.06 -19.54 24.05
C SER A 127 13.38 -18.75 23.96
N PRO A 128 14.55 -19.43 24.04
CA PRO A 128 15.86 -18.79 23.86
C PRO A 128 16.05 -18.23 22.44
N VAL A 129 15.26 -18.68 21.46
CA VAL A 129 15.33 -18.23 20.06
C VAL A 129 15.15 -16.72 19.93
N HIS A 130 14.37 -16.13 20.82
CA HIS A 130 14.12 -14.69 20.88
C HIS A 130 15.36 -13.87 21.26
N GLU A 131 16.28 -14.44 22.03
CA GLU A 131 17.55 -13.83 22.42
C GLU A 131 18.64 -14.10 21.38
N LEU A 132 18.64 -15.28 20.79
CA LEU A 132 19.56 -15.68 19.72
C LEU A 132 19.35 -14.90 18.42
N ARG A 133 18.17 -14.27 18.24
CA ARG A 133 17.83 -13.44 17.07
C ARG A 133 18.09 -14.16 15.73
N THR A 134 17.78 -15.46 15.68
CA THR A 134 17.99 -16.30 14.50
C THR A 134 16.70 -16.95 14.04
N PHE A 135 16.50 -17.01 12.72
CA PHE A 135 15.39 -17.74 12.08
C PHE A 135 15.72 -19.20 11.77
N PHE A 136 16.97 -19.62 11.98
CA PHE A 136 17.40 -20.99 11.71
C PHE A 136 17.05 -21.99 12.83
N ALA A 137 16.40 -21.51 13.91
CA ALA A 137 15.96 -22.39 14.99
C ALA A 137 14.73 -23.21 14.56
N PRO A 138 14.61 -24.49 14.99
CA PRO A 138 13.48 -25.36 14.63
C PRO A 138 12.10 -24.79 14.99
N GLU A 139 12.02 -23.98 16.04
CA GLU A 139 10.77 -23.36 16.51
C GLU A 139 10.18 -22.37 15.49
N TRP A 140 11.01 -21.81 14.61
CA TRP A 140 10.55 -20.94 13.52
C TRP A 140 10.03 -21.71 12.30
N LEU A 141 10.23 -23.02 12.22
CA LEU A 141 9.90 -23.80 11.03
C LEU A 141 8.43 -23.67 10.63
N ILE A 142 7.51 -23.86 11.58
CA ILE A 142 6.07 -23.76 11.31
C ILE A 142 5.66 -22.33 10.92
N PRO A 143 6.01 -21.27 11.69
CA PRO A 143 5.71 -19.89 11.28
C PRO A 143 6.27 -19.51 9.90
N ILE A 144 7.49 -19.95 9.58
CA ILE A 144 8.12 -19.69 8.26
C ILE A 144 7.40 -20.45 7.15
N LEU A 145 7.06 -21.73 7.35
CA LEU A 145 6.32 -22.51 6.37
C LEU A 145 4.95 -21.92 6.08
N LEU A 146 4.23 -21.45 7.12
CA LEU A 146 2.96 -20.76 6.95
C LEU A 146 3.10 -19.42 6.23
N LEU A 147 4.15 -18.65 6.56
CA LEU A 147 4.46 -17.39 5.87
C LEU A 147 4.73 -17.64 4.38
N VAL A 148 5.68 -18.52 4.06
CA VAL A 148 6.09 -18.83 2.68
C VAL A 148 4.92 -19.45 1.90
N GLY A 149 4.21 -20.42 2.49
CA GLY A 149 3.03 -21.03 1.90
C GLY A 149 1.92 -20.00 1.64
N GLY A 150 1.69 -19.08 2.58
CA GLY A 150 0.75 -17.97 2.42
C GLY A 150 1.13 -17.05 1.25
N TYR A 151 2.43 -16.74 1.08
CA TYR A 151 2.90 -15.96 -0.07
C TYR A 151 2.70 -16.68 -1.40
N PHE A 152 2.93 -17.99 -1.48
CA PHE A 152 2.63 -18.75 -2.69
C PHE A 152 1.13 -18.70 -3.02
N MET A 153 0.27 -18.92 -2.02
CA MET A 153 -1.19 -18.79 -2.21
C MET A 153 -1.58 -17.39 -2.68
N TYR A 154 -0.97 -16.35 -2.09
CA TYR A 154 -1.18 -14.96 -2.48
C TYR A 154 -0.78 -14.70 -3.95
N VAL A 155 0.37 -15.19 -4.40
CA VAL A 155 0.82 -15.00 -5.80
C VAL A 155 -0.16 -15.64 -6.79
N PHE A 156 -0.57 -16.89 -6.56
CA PHE A 156 -1.56 -17.54 -7.43
C PHE A 156 -2.91 -16.84 -7.41
N TYR A 157 -3.33 -16.39 -6.22
CA TYR A 157 -4.54 -15.61 -6.03
C TYR A 157 -4.50 -14.30 -6.84
N ASP A 158 -3.42 -13.53 -6.67
CA ASP A 158 -3.22 -12.21 -7.27
C ASP A 158 -3.09 -12.28 -8.79
N ILE A 159 -2.32 -13.25 -9.32
CA ILE A 159 -2.22 -13.51 -10.76
C ILE A 159 -3.59 -13.86 -11.35
N SER A 160 -4.36 -14.71 -10.66
CA SER A 160 -5.66 -15.16 -11.15
C SER A 160 -6.63 -13.99 -11.28
N LEU A 161 -6.73 -13.16 -10.24
CA LEU A 161 -7.59 -11.98 -10.28
C LEU A 161 -7.08 -10.92 -11.25
N THR A 162 -5.77 -10.66 -11.29
CA THR A 162 -5.17 -9.67 -12.18
C THR A 162 -5.52 -9.97 -13.63
N PHE A 163 -5.33 -11.20 -14.11
CA PHE A 163 -5.67 -11.55 -15.49
C PHE A 163 -7.19 -11.53 -15.76
N LEU A 164 -7.97 -11.99 -14.79
CA LEU A 164 -9.43 -12.06 -14.92
C LEU A 164 -10.06 -10.66 -14.98
N PHE A 165 -9.57 -9.72 -14.17
CA PHE A 165 -9.97 -8.31 -14.23
C PHE A 165 -9.33 -7.55 -15.39
N SER A 166 -8.10 -7.88 -15.81
CA SER A 166 -7.47 -7.28 -16.99
C SER A 166 -8.32 -7.54 -18.23
N TYR A 167 -8.75 -8.79 -18.43
CA TYR A 167 -9.66 -9.12 -19.53
C TYR A 167 -10.99 -8.34 -19.44
N LEU A 168 -11.57 -8.24 -18.24
CA LEU A 168 -12.81 -7.47 -18.06
C LEU A 168 -12.65 -5.99 -18.40
N TYR A 169 -11.61 -5.35 -17.86
CA TYR A 169 -11.51 -3.90 -17.92
C TYR A 169 -10.80 -3.37 -19.16
N ILE A 170 -9.87 -4.14 -19.73
CA ILE A 170 -9.13 -3.75 -20.92
C ILE A 170 -9.90 -4.16 -22.18
N GLU A 171 -10.32 -5.42 -22.29
CA GLU A 171 -10.91 -5.93 -23.54
C GLU A 171 -12.41 -5.61 -23.65
N ILE A 172 -13.17 -5.81 -22.57
CA ILE A 172 -14.63 -5.67 -22.59
C ILE A 172 -15.05 -4.21 -22.32
N GLU A 173 -14.65 -3.67 -21.17
CA GLU A 173 -15.09 -2.33 -20.75
C GLU A 173 -14.25 -1.20 -21.37
N LYS A 174 -13.02 -1.49 -21.82
CA LYS A 174 -12.06 -0.51 -22.37
C LYS A 174 -11.91 0.72 -21.48
N LEU A 175 -11.73 0.47 -20.18
CA LEU A 175 -11.71 1.50 -19.15
C LEU A 175 -10.40 2.32 -19.25
N PRO A 176 -10.47 3.66 -19.31
CA PRO A 176 -9.27 4.48 -19.28
C PRO A 176 -8.67 4.49 -17.87
N PHE A 177 -7.42 4.04 -17.74
CA PHE A 177 -6.65 4.04 -16.50
C PHE A 177 -5.74 5.27 -16.45
N PRO A 178 -6.15 6.40 -15.82
CA PRO A 178 -5.40 7.66 -15.89
C PRO A 178 -4.01 7.57 -15.26
N PHE A 179 -3.82 6.78 -14.19
CA PHE A 179 -2.49 6.56 -13.62
C PHE A 179 -1.61 5.63 -14.46
N ALA A 180 -2.18 4.78 -15.32
CA ALA A 180 -1.40 3.91 -16.20
C ALA A 180 -0.68 4.71 -17.30
N SER A 181 -1.24 5.85 -17.72
CA SER A 181 -0.58 6.73 -18.69
C SER A 181 0.71 7.32 -18.13
N VAL A 182 0.77 7.62 -16.83
CA VAL A 182 2.00 8.09 -16.16
C VAL A 182 3.10 7.03 -16.25
N GLN A 183 2.75 5.77 -15.99
CA GLN A 183 3.71 4.66 -16.06
C GLN A 183 4.18 4.43 -17.51
N ALA A 184 3.25 4.44 -18.48
CA ALA A 184 3.57 4.27 -19.89
C ALA A 184 4.43 5.42 -20.45
N GLU A 185 4.12 6.67 -20.09
CA GLU A 185 4.92 7.85 -20.46
C GLU A 185 6.30 7.81 -19.84
N MET A 186 6.43 7.34 -18.59
CA MET A 186 7.73 7.15 -17.94
C MET A 186 8.58 6.09 -18.66
N SER A 187 8.00 4.92 -18.95
CA SER A 187 8.71 3.82 -19.64
C SER A 187 9.11 4.21 -21.07
N SER A 188 8.22 4.87 -21.82
CA SER A 188 8.52 5.32 -23.19
C SER A 188 9.52 6.47 -23.21
N THR A 189 9.40 7.46 -22.32
CA THR A 189 10.34 8.60 -22.27
C THR A 189 11.77 8.15 -21.99
N LEU A 190 11.98 7.21 -21.07
CA LEU A 190 13.31 6.69 -20.77
C LEU A 190 13.86 5.72 -21.84
N ALA A 191 13.00 4.96 -22.51
CA ALA A 191 13.42 4.00 -23.53
C ALA A 191 13.65 4.66 -24.90
N GLU A 192 12.66 5.43 -25.38
CA GLU A 192 12.68 6.07 -26.70
C GLU A 192 13.53 7.35 -26.72
N ARG A 193 13.61 8.03 -25.56
CA ARG A 193 14.42 9.24 -25.36
C ARG A 193 14.11 10.36 -26.36
N ASP A 194 12.82 10.57 -26.66
CA ASP A 194 12.38 11.72 -27.46
C ASP A 194 12.95 13.03 -26.87
N PRO A 195 13.67 13.87 -27.64
CA PRO A 195 14.35 15.04 -27.10
C PRO A 195 13.44 16.05 -26.38
N LYS A 196 12.18 16.17 -26.79
CA LYS A 196 11.22 17.08 -26.15
C LYS A 196 10.75 16.48 -24.83
N LYS A 197 10.33 15.21 -24.83
CA LYS A 197 9.88 14.52 -23.60
C LYS A 197 11.01 14.43 -22.58
N LEU A 198 12.21 14.06 -23.02
CA LEU A 198 13.38 13.94 -22.17
C LEU A 198 13.80 15.29 -21.57
N ARG A 199 13.69 16.38 -22.32
CA ARG A 199 13.96 17.74 -21.77
C ARG A 199 12.99 18.09 -20.64
N VAL A 200 11.69 17.85 -20.84
CA VAL A 200 10.67 18.10 -19.80
C VAL A 200 10.94 17.21 -18.59
N PHE A 201 11.24 15.93 -18.82
CA PHE A 201 11.59 14.99 -17.76
C PHE A 201 12.79 15.46 -16.93
N ILE A 202 13.90 15.83 -17.57
CA ILE A 202 15.11 16.28 -16.87
C ILE A 202 14.85 17.56 -16.07
N LEU A 203 14.16 18.55 -16.64
CA LEU A 203 13.85 19.80 -15.94
C LEU A 203 12.98 19.54 -14.70
N SER A 204 11.93 18.72 -14.84
CA SER A 204 11.08 18.33 -13.72
C SER A 204 11.84 17.52 -12.67
N ALA A 205 12.71 16.59 -13.10
CA ALA A 205 13.54 15.79 -12.22
C ALA A 205 14.54 16.66 -11.44
N MET A 206 15.10 17.70 -12.06
CA MET A 206 15.99 18.66 -11.38
C MET A 206 15.24 19.46 -10.31
N VAL A 207 14.05 19.97 -10.62
CA VAL A 207 13.21 20.68 -9.63
C VAL A 207 12.84 19.75 -8.48
N GLY A 208 12.40 18.52 -8.79
CA GLY A 208 12.07 17.50 -7.80
C GLY A 208 13.27 17.11 -6.93
N LEU A 209 14.47 16.99 -7.53
CA LEU A 209 15.71 16.71 -6.82
C LEU A 209 16.06 17.84 -5.85
N ILE A 210 16.06 19.10 -6.31
CA ILE A 210 16.35 20.26 -5.45
C ILE A 210 15.36 20.31 -4.28
N TYR A 211 14.06 20.19 -4.56
CA TYR A 211 13.03 20.20 -3.53
C TYR A 211 13.21 19.07 -2.52
N SER A 212 13.42 17.84 -2.99
CA SER A 212 13.60 16.66 -2.14
C SER A 212 14.91 16.72 -1.34
N THR A 213 15.96 17.30 -1.91
CA THR A 213 17.22 17.55 -1.18
C THR A 213 17.00 18.55 -0.06
N LEU A 214 16.26 19.64 -0.29
CA LEU A 214 15.96 20.60 0.78
C LEU A 214 15.04 20.02 1.86
N LEU A 215 14.03 19.24 1.45
CA LEU A 215 13.03 18.66 2.36
C LEU A 215 13.56 17.47 3.16
N TYR A 216 14.28 16.55 2.52
CA TYR A 216 14.73 15.28 3.12
C TYR A 216 16.25 15.18 3.24
N GLY A 217 16.98 15.63 2.22
CA GLY A 217 18.45 15.53 2.17
C GLY A 217 19.15 16.35 3.25
N VAL A 218 18.80 17.64 3.38
CA VAL A 218 19.41 18.56 4.35
C VAL A 218 19.18 18.09 5.80
N PRO A 219 17.95 17.79 6.26
CA PRO A 219 17.75 17.33 7.63
C PRO A 219 18.47 16.02 7.93
N THR A 220 18.51 15.09 6.96
CA THR A 220 19.14 13.78 7.13
C THR A 220 20.66 13.91 7.22
N LEU A 221 21.28 14.67 6.30
CA LEU A 221 22.72 14.88 6.27
C LEU A 221 23.19 15.72 7.46
N SER A 222 22.46 16.77 7.83
CA SER A 222 22.82 17.59 8.98
C SER A 222 22.78 16.77 10.28
N TYR A 223 21.75 15.94 10.45
CA TYR A 223 21.64 15.09 11.63
C TYR A 223 22.77 14.05 11.67
N GLY A 224 23.07 13.40 10.54
CA GLY A 224 24.16 12.43 10.44
C GLY A 224 25.55 13.03 10.71
N MET A 225 25.79 14.28 10.29
CA MET A 225 27.10 14.95 10.44
C MET A 225 27.28 15.68 11.77
N THR A 226 26.22 16.29 12.31
CA THR A 226 26.31 17.23 13.44
C THR A 226 25.49 16.80 14.65
N GLY A 227 24.64 15.78 14.53
CA GLY A 227 23.65 15.41 15.54
C GLY A 227 22.46 16.37 15.63
N ILE A 228 22.46 17.46 14.85
CA ILE A 228 21.39 18.46 14.81
C ILE A 228 20.62 18.34 13.49
N ARG A 229 19.31 18.18 13.60
CA ARG A 229 18.40 18.13 12.45
C ARG A 229 18.04 19.56 12.03
N VAL A 230 18.60 20.01 10.92
CA VAL A 230 18.32 21.33 10.34
C VAL A 230 17.16 21.18 9.38
N GLU A 231 15.97 21.57 9.84
CA GLU A 231 14.74 21.52 9.04
C GLU A 231 14.50 22.88 8.38
N LEU A 232 14.66 22.94 7.06
CA LEU A 232 14.33 24.14 6.27
C LEU A 232 12.83 24.24 5.99
N ILE A 233 12.20 23.08 5.77
CA ILE A 233 10.78 22.92 5.52
C ILE A 233 10.27 21.87 6.52
N PRO A 234 9.21 22.15 7.30
CA PRO A 234 8.66 21.19 8.24
C PRO A 234 8.18 19.91 7.55
N ILE A 235 8.44 18.76 8.15
CA ILE A 235 7.96 17.44 7.68
C ILE A 235 7.16 16.73 8.78
N PRO A 236 6.05 16.05 8.43
CA PRO A 236 5.52 15.81 7.08
C PRO A 236 4.64 16.95 6.55
N TRP A 237 4.35 17.94 7.40
CA TRP A 237 3.45 19.04 7.11
C TRP A 237 3.90 20.29 7.85
N ILE A 238 3.45 21.43 7.35
CA ILE A 238 3.39 22.67 8.14
C ILE A 238 2.21 22.51 9.09
N ASP A 239 2.51 22.41 10.39
CA ASP A 239 1.52 22.34 11.46
C ASP A 239 0.93 23.73 11.70
N LEU A 240 -0.37 23.88 11.40
CA LEU A 240 -1.17 25.08 11.65
C LEU A 240 -2.22 24.83 12.75
N THR A 241 -2.10 23.69 13.44
CA THR A 241 -2.99 23.27 14.53
C THR A 241 -2.65 24.04 15.79
N SER A 242 -1.37 24.03 16.16
CA SER A 242 -0.86 24.55 17.43
C SER A 242 0.01 25.80 17.28
N GLY A 243 0.34 26.43 18.41
CA GLY A 243 1.19 27.63 18.47
C GLY A 243 0.38 28.94 18.56
N TYR A 244 1.08 30.08 18.57
CA TYR A 244 0.46 31.40 18.81
C TYR A 244 -0.62 31.77 17.78
N MET A 245 -0.46 31.33 16.53
CA MET A 245 -1.42 31.53 15.43
C MET A 245 -2.13 30.22 15.03
N GLY A 246 -2.05 29.17 15.87
CA GLY A 246 -2.68 27.89 15.61
C GLY A 246 -4.20 28.01 15.60
N ILE A 247 -4.86 27.25 14.73
CA ILE A 247 -6.32 27.26 14.60
C ILE A 247 -7.02 26.82 15.91
N GLU A 248 -6.35 26.03 16.74
CA GLU A 248 -6.89 25.55 18.02
C GLU A 248 -7.22 26.69 19.01
N ASN A 249 -6.59 27.86 18.88
CA ASN A 249 -6.87 29.03 19.71
C ASN A 249 -8.25 29.64 19.41
N ILE A 250 -8.75 29.43 18.18
CA ILE A 250 -10.06 29.90 17.73
C ILE A 250 -11.07 28.75 17.84
N LEU A 251 -10.66 27.55 17.42
CA LEU A 251 -11.47 26.34 17.38
C LEU A 251 -10.75 25.22 18.14
N PRO A 252 -10.88 25.13 19.48
CA PRO A 252 -10.28 24.07 20.27
C PRO A 252 -10.58 22.68 19.71
N GLY A 253 -9.57 21.83 19.59
CA GLY A 253 -9.67 20.47 19.01
C GLY A 253 -9.53 20.40 17.49
N ALA A 254 -9.60 21.52 16.77
CA ALA A 254 -9.42 21.53 15.32
C ALA A 254 -8.02 21.06 14.90
N VAL A 255 -7.95 20.32 13.80
CA VAL A 255 -6.70 19.88 13.16
C VAL A 255 -6.57 20.57 11.81
N PHE A 256 -5.47 21.28 11.62
CA PHE A 256 -5.19 21.98 10.35
C PHE A 256 -3.69 21.94 10.03
N GLY A 257 -3.37 21.50 8.82
CA GLY A 257 -2.00 21.43 8.35
C GLY A 257 -1.92 21.33 6.83
N ILE A 258 -0.79 21.75 6.28
CA ILE A 258 -0.50 21.71 4.85
C ILE A 258 0.62 20.71 4.62
N ALA A 259 0.35 19.66 3.84
CA ALA A 259 1.36 18.69 3.47
C ALA A 259 2.51 19.37 2.72
N THR A 260 3.74 19.00 3.04
CA THR A 260 4.95 19.55 2.41
C THR A 260 5.56 18.58 1.41
N ASP A 261 5.02 17.37 1.25
CA ASP A 261 5.52 16.43 0.25
C ASP A 261 5.05 16.81 -1.16
N ILE A 262 5.98 16.92 -2.10
CA ILE A 262 5.70 17.28 -3.50
C ILE A 262 4.81 16.26 -4.22
N LEU A 263 4.87 14.98 -3.84
CA LEU A 263 4.01 13.93 -4.38
C LEU A 263 2.54 14.14 -4.01
N ALA A 264 2.24 14.73 -2.85
CA ALA A 264 0.87 15.07 -2.48
C ALA A 264 0.28 16.12 -3.44
N PHE A 265 1.07 17.11 -3.83
CA PHE A 265 0.66 18.12 -4.81
C PHE A 265 0.50 17.51 -6.22
N LEU A 266 1.46 16.68 -6.66
CA LEU A 266 1.38 16.01 -7.95
C LEU A 266 0.17 15.07 -8.04
N GLY A 267 -0.12 14.30 -6.99
CA GLY A 267 -1.31 13.47 -6.90
C GLY A 267 -2.60 14.30 -7.05
N GLY A 268 -2.65 15.48 -6.44
CA GLY A 268 -3.76 16.42 -6.59
C GLY A 268 -4.00 16.90 -8.03
N THR A 269 -2.95 17.03 -8.84
CA THR A 269 -3.09 17.45 -10.26
C THR A 269 -3.68 16.37 -11.16
N LEU A 270 -3.62 15.11 -10.75
CA LEU A 270 -4.15 13.97 -11.51
C LEU A 270 -5.64 13.71 -11.22
N ILE A 271 -6.14 14.25 -10.10
CA ILE A 271 -7.52 14.11 -9.66
C ILE A 271 -8.36 15.25 -10.29
N SER A 272 -9.62 14.98 -10.61
CA SER A 272 -10.52 16.02 -11.12
C SER A 272 -10.76 17.11 -10.08
N PHE A 273 -10.96 18.35 -10.55
CA PHE A 273 -11.21 19.49 -9.66
C PHE A 273 -12.38 19.27 -8.70
N ASP A 274 -13.48 18.67 -9.20
CA ASP A 274 -14.66 18.40 -8.37
C ASP A 274 -14.33 17.46 -7.21
N THR A 275 -13.57 16.38 -7.48
CA THR A 275 -13.16 15.43 -6.45
C THR A 275 -12.22 16.09 -5.44
N ALA A 276 -11.25 16.88 -5.91
CA ALA A 276 -10.35 17.63 -5.04
C ALA A 276 -11.11 18.63 -4.15
N LEU A 277 -12.15 19.29 -4.67
CA LEU A 277 -13.00 20.20 -3.91
C LEU A 277 -13.80 19.46 -2.83
N TYR A 278 -14.40 18.32 -3.15
CA TYR A 278 -15.10 17.51 -2.15
C TYR A 278 -14.16 16.95 -1.08
N MET A 279 -12.93 16.58 -1.44
CA MET A 279 -11.91 16.17 -0.48
C MET A 279 -11.53 17.32 0.47
N LEU A 280 -11.37 18.54 -0.05
CA LEU A 280 -11.08 19.72 0.76
C LEU A 280 -12.24 20.02 1.73
N ILE A 281 -13.48 20.03 1.22
CA ILE A 281 -14.68 20.27 2.04
C ILE A 281 -14.80 19.19 3.12
N GLY A 282 -14.64 17.92 2.77
CA GLY A 282 -14.69 16.81 3.71
C GLY A 282 -13.59 16.90 4.77
N SER A 283 -12.37 17.27 4.38
CA SER A 283 -11.25 17.47 5.30
C SER A 283 -11.53 18.57 6.32
N ILE A 284 -12.02 19.73 5.87
CA ILE A 284 -12.38 20.85 6.77
C ILE A 284 -13.56 20.47 7.67
N ALA A 285 -14.59 19.85 7.11
CA ALA A 285 -15.79 19.45 7.86
C ALA A 285 -15.46 18.45 8.98
N THR A 286 -14.59 17.48 8.72
CA THR A 286 -14.20 16.44 9.68
C THR A 286 -13.15 16.95 10.67
N TRP A 287 -12.01 17.40 10.16
CA TRP A 287 -10.82 17.63 10.99
C TRP A 287 -10.80 19.01 11.67
N VAL A 288 -11.38 20.03 11.04
CA VAL A 288 -11.44 21.37 11.63
C VAL A 288 -12.74 21.53 12.43
N ILE A 289 -13.88 21.47 11.74
CA ILE A 289 -15.19 21.77 12.34
C ILE A 289 -15.66 20.61 13.21
N GLY A 290 -15.61 19.39 12.70
CA GLY A 290 -16.13 18.20 13.38
C GLY A 290 -15.39 17.90 14.68
N ASN A 291 -14.06 17.96 14.70
CA ASN A 291 -13.28 17.82 15.93
C ASN A 291 -13.64 18.88 16.97
N HIS A 292 -13.76 20.14 16.54
CA HIS A 292 -14.12 21.23 17.44
C HIS A 292 -15.50 21.05 18.04
N LEU A 293 -16.49 20.67 17.23
CA LEU A 293 -17.83 20.37 17.71
C LEU A 293 -17.86 19.15 18.64
N ALA A 294 -17.07 18.11 18.35
CA ALA A 294 -16.93 16.94 19.20
C ALA A 294 -16.35 17.30 20.58
N LEU A 295 -15.39 18.22 20.64
CA LEU A 295 -14.77 18.67 21.88
C LEU A 295 -15.68 19.62 22.69
N THR A 296 -16.46 20.46 22.03
CA THR A 296 -17.21 21.55 22.69
C THR A 296 -18.70 21.26 22.84
N VAL A 297 -19.42 21.13 21.71
CA VAL A 297 -20.88 21.00 21.68
C VAL A 297 -21.32 19.57 22.04
N PHE A 298 -20.61 18.58 21.52
CA PHE A 298 -20.93 17.16 21.71
C PHE A 298 -20.00 16.48 22.73
N ALA A 299 -19.35 17.26 23.59
CA ALA A 299 -18.40 16.78 24.60
C ALA A 299 -18.92 15.57 25.40
N HIS A 300 -20.21 15.57 25.73
CA HIS A 300 -20.87 14.49 26.48
C HIS A 300 -20.95 13.14 25.73
N TRP A 301 -20.91 13.13 24.40
CA TRP A 301 -20.85 11.90 23.59
C TRP A 301 -19.41 11.37 23.46
N PHE A 302 -18.40 12.21 23.73
CA PHE A 302 -16.99 11.88 23.55
C PHE A 302 -16.17 12.23 24.80
N PRO A 303 -16.50 11.69 25.99
CA PRO A 303 -15.83 12.05 27.24
C PRO A 303 -14.32 11.77 27.20
N GLU A 304 -13.91 10.63 26.64
CA GLU A 304 -12.49 10.26 26.51
C GLU A 304 -11.72 11.22 25.58
N TRP A 305 -12.37 11.78 24.55
CA TRP A 305 -11.75 12.78 23.68
C TRP A 305 -11.47 14.07 24.43
N VAL A 306 -12.41 14.50 25.28
CA VAL A 306 -12.27 15.69 26.12
C VAL A 306 -11.17 15.52 27.16
N GLU A 307 -11.07 14.34 27.77
CA GLU A 307 -10.03 14.03 28.76
C GLU A 307 -8.63 13.90 28.15
N GLU A 308 -8.52 13.33 26.93
CA GLU A 308 -7.24 13.14 26.24
C GLU A 308 -6.79 14.37 25.45
N TRP A 309 -7.66 15.36 25.22
CA TRP A 309 -7.26 16.56 24.49
C TRP A 309 -6.36 17.45 25.34
N ILE A 310 -5.18 17.74 24.81
CA ILE A 310 -4.17 18.60 25.45
C ILE A 310 -3.97 19.82 24.54
N PRO A 311 -4.20 21.06 25.02
CA PRO A 311 -3.88 22.26 24.27
C PRO A 311 -2.40 22.29 23.85
N ALA A 312 -2.10 22.80 22.65
CA ALA A 312 -0.73 22.91 22.13
C ALA A 312 0.02 21.58 21.94
N SER A 313 -0.70 20.45 21.82
CA SER A 313 -0.12 19.12 21.59
C SER A 313 0.31 18.85 20.13
N GLY A 314 -0.04 19.76 19.21
CA GLY A 314 0.33 19.68 17.79
C GLY A 314 -0.51 18.71 16.97
N LEU A 315 -0.43 18.84 15.64
CA LEU A 315 -1.29 18.16 14.68
C LEU A 315 -1.28 16.64 14.86
N ALA A 316 -0.09 16.04 14.98
CA ALA A 316 0.07 14.59 15.01
C ALA A 316 -0.72 13.95 16.17
N TYR A 317 -0.63 14.55 17.35
CA TYR A 317 -1.29 14.05 18.55
C TYR A 317 -2.81 14.19 18.45
N VAL A 318 -3.28 15.40 18.13
CA VAL A 318 -4.71 15.72 18.02
C VAL A 318 -5.36 14.84 16.93
N TYR A 319 -4.71 14.67 15.78
CA TYR A 319 -5.16 13.79 14.70
C TYR A 319 -5.27 12.32 15.16
N GLN A 320 -4.24 11.77 15.81
CA GLN A 320 -4.24 10.38 16.27
C GLN A 320 -5.34 10.12 17.28
N ARG A 321 -5.50 11.01 18.27
CA ARG A 321 -6.50 10.89 19.33
C ARG A 321 -7.92 11.05 18.79
N ALA A 322 -8.17 12.06 17.96
CA ALA A 322 -9.47 12.25 17.31
C ALA A 322 -9.84 11.07 16.40
N SER A 323 -8.85 10.51 15.69
CA SER A 323 -9.07 9.33 14.84
C SER A 323 -9.59 8.14 15.65
N ILE A 324 -9.02 7.90 16.83
CA ILE A 324 -9.39 6.76 17.69
C ILE A 324 -10.70 7.03 18.45
N ARG A 325 -10.87 8.22 19.02
CA ARG A 325 -11.97 8.54 19.94
C ARG A 325 -13.24 9.03 19.26
N VAL A 326 -13.11 9.74 18.15
CA VAL A 326 -14.25 10.39 17.46
C VAL A 326 -14.56 9.71 16.15
N TRP A 327 -13.54 9.50 15.29
CA TRP A 327 -13.78 9.18 13.88
C TRP A 327 -13.70 7.72 13.49
N ILE A 328 -13.16 6.81 14.32
CA ILE A 328 -13.02 5.40 13.95
C ILE A 328 -14.38 4.76 13.60
N ALA A 329 -15.41 5.01 14.40
CA ALA A 329 -16.74 4.46 14.17
C ALA A 329 -17.41 5.08 12.92
N PRO A 330 -17.44 6.42 12.74
CA PRO A 330 -17.88 7.02 11.48
C PRO A 330 -17.12 6.52 10.26
N HIS A 331 -15.79 6.39 10.33
CA HIS A 331 -14.97 5.88 9.23
C HIS A 331 -15.35 4.45 8.85
N ILE A 332 -15.56 3.56 9.84
CA ILE A 332 -16.05 2.20 9.59
C ILE A 332 -17.44 2.25 8.95
N GLY A 333 -18.35 3.07 9.48
CA GLY A 333 -19.71 3.25 8.95
C GLY A 333 -19.74 3.75 7.51
N PHE A 334 -18.98 4.80 7.18
CA PHE A 334 -18.86 5.33 5.82
C PHE A 334 -18.22 4.32 4.87
N THR A 335 -17.17 3.63 5.29
CA THR A 335 -16.51 2.61 4.47
C THR A 335 -17.47 1.49 4.12
N LEU A 336 -18.24 0.99 5.09
CA LEU A 336 -19.27 -0.02 4.86
C LEU A 336 -20.40 0.50 3.96
N ALA A 337 -20.90 1.72 4.22
CA ALA A 337 -21.98 2.32 3.42
C ALA A 337 -21.57 2.54 1.96
N VAL A 338 -20.41 3.13 1.72
CA VAL A 338 -19.85 3.32 0.38
C VAL A 338 -19.63 1.98 -0.30
N SER A 339 -19.06 0.99 0.41
CA SER A 339 -18.88 -0.35 -0.13
C SER A 339 -20.20 -0.95 -0.60
N ILE A 340 -21.25 -0.93 0.24
CA ILE A 340 -22.59 -1.44 -0.10
C ILE A 340 -23.17 -0.69 -1.30
N ILE A 341 -23.08 0.64 -1.34
CA ILE A 341 -23.59 1.45 -2.45
C ILE A 341 -22.85 1.13 -3.75
N VAL A 342 -21.52 1.04 -3.72
CA VAL A 342 -20.71 0.72 -4.90
C VAL A 342 -21.05 -0.68 -5.41
N LEU A 343 -21.23 -1.66 -4.53
CA LEU A 343 -21.67 -3.00 -4.88
C LEU A 343 -23.07 -3.00 -5.50
N ALA A 344 -24.02 -2.31 -4.86
CA ALA A 344 -25.39 -2.21 -5.34
C ALA A 344 -25.48 -1.48 -6.69
N ARG A 345 -24.58 -0.53 -7.00
CA ARG A 345 -24.52 0.14 -8.31
C ARG A 345 -23.79 -0.69 -9.36
N SER A 346 -22.77 -1.44 -8.97
CA SER A 346 -21.94 -2.23 -9.88
C SER A 346 -22.44 -3.65 -10.14
N TYR A 347 -23.49 -4.13 -9.44
CA TYR A 347 -23.98 -5.51 -9.53
C TYR A 347 -24.26 -6.00 -10.96
N LYS A 348 -24.87 -5.18 -11.83
CA LYS A 348 -25.12 -5.55 -13.24
C LYS A 348 -23.82 -5.75 -14.02
N SER A 349 -22.79 -4.97 -13.70
CA SER A 349 -21.49 -5.05 -14.34
C SER A 349 -20.71 -6.26 -13.82
N ILE A 350 -20.80 -6.57 -12.52
CA ILE A 350 -20.30 -7.83 -11.94
C ILE A 350 -20.96 -9.03 -12.62
N ILE A 351 -22.28 -9.03 -12.73
CA ILE A 351 -23.01 -10.13 -13.38
C ILE A 351 -22.62 -10.24 -14.86
N ARG A 352 -22.45 -9.12 -15.57
CA ARG A 352 -21.96 -9.12 -16.95
C ARG A 352 -20.54 -9.67 -17.05
N ALA A 353 -19.66 -9.30 -16.13
CA ALA A 353 -18.29 -9.80 -16.06
C ALA A 353 -18.23 -11.32 -15.85
N ILE A 354 -19.00 -11.84 -14.90
CA ILE A 354 -19.08 -13.28 -14.66
C ILE A 354 -19.66 -14.00 -15.89
N LYS A 355 -20.68 -13.42 -16.53
CA LYS A 355 -21.28 -13.98 -17.76
C LYS A 355 -20.36 -13.90 -18.98
N SER A 356 -19.52 -12.86 -19.10
CA SER A 356 -18.56 -12.73 -20.20
C SER A 356 -17.37 -13.67 -20.01
N LEU A 357 -16.95 -13.92 -18.76
CA LEU A 357 -15.95 -14.94 -18.44
C LEU A 357 -16.38 -16.35 -18.88
N ALA A 358 -17.69 -16.64 -18.82
CA ALA A 358 -18.25 -17.88 -19.34
C ALA A 358 -18.32 -17.94 -20.88
N LYS A 359 -18.18 -16.81 -21.57
CA LYS A 359 -18.31 -16.66 -23.03
C LYS A 359 -16.99 -16.41 -23.76
N LEU A 360 -15.85 -16.49 -23.05
CA LEU A 360 -14.54 -16.30 -23.65
C LEU A 360 -14.34 -17.19 -24.89
N SER A 361 -14.24 -16.54 -26.04
CA SER A 361 -14.16 -17.09 -27.40
C SER A 361 -12.72 -17.44 -27.77
N LYS A 362 -12.56 -18.31 -28.78
CA LYS A 362 -11.26 -18.60 -29.41
C LYS A 362 -10.55 -17.36 -29.96
N ALA A 363 -11.27 -16.29 -30.31
CA ALA A 363 -10.70 -15.03 -30.81
C ALA A 363 -9.86 -14.28 -29.75
N GLU A 364 -10.15 -14.50 -28.46
CA GLU A 364 -9.46 -13.85 -27.33
C GLU A 364 -8.21 -14.60 -26.88
N LYS A 365 -7.89 -15.74 -27.52
CA LYS A 365 -6.59 -16.40 -27.38
C LYS A 365 -5.47 -15.65 -28.12
N ALA A 366 -5.82 -14.71 -29.01
CA ALA A 366 -4.85 -13.93 -29.78
C ALA A 366 -4.10 -12.89 -28.93
N THR A 367 -4.64 -12.47 -27.78
CA THR A 367 -4.06 -11.47 -26.88
C THR A 367 -3.13 -12.07 -25.80
N GLY A 368 -2.94 -13.40 -25.80
CA GLY A 368 -1.97 -14.08 -24.92
C GLY A 368 -2.46 -14.35 -23.49
N TYR A 369 -3.73 -14.09 -23.16
CA TYR A 369 -4.28 -14.38 -21.83
C TYR A 369 -4.33 -15.88 -21.51
N PRO A 370 -4.07 -16.29 -20.24
CA PRO A 370 -4.28 -17.66 -19.80
C PRO A 370 -5.75 -18.08 -19.92
N SER A 371 -5.99 -19.40 -20.03
CA SER A 371 -7.35 -19.94 -20.10
C SER A 371 -8.17 -19.52 -18.87
N PRO A 372 -9.39 -18.98 -19.04
CA PRO A 372 -10.25 -18.54 -17.92
C PRO A 372 -10.57 -19.68 -16.95
N LYS A 373 -10.64 -20.92 -17.44
CA LYS A 373 -10.82 -22.11 -16.60
C LYS A 373 -9.65 -22.33 -15.65
N ILE A 374 -8.42 -22.08 -16.11
CA ILE A 374 -7.21 -22.22 -15.29
C ILE A 374 -7.20 -21.09 -14.25
N LEU A 375 -7.50 -19.86 -14.64
CA LEU A 375 -7.56 -18.72 -13.72
C LEU A 375 -8.62 -18.91 -12.63
N LEU A 376 -9.82 -19.39 -12.99
CA LEU A 376 -10.87 -19.69 -12.02
C LEU A 376 -10.51 -20.88 -11.11
N LEU A 377 -9.83 -21.90 -11.65
CA LEU A 377 -9.36 -23.04 -10.87
C LEU A 377 -8.27 -22.62 -9.88
N TRP A 378 -7.32 -21.79 -10.31
CA TRP A 378 -6.29 -21.24 -9.42
C TRP A 378 -6.92 -20.36 -8.34
N TYR A 379 -7.83 -19.46 -8.72
CA TYR A 379 -8.57 -18.62 -7.77
C TYR A 379 -9.35 -19.44 -6.74
N ALA A 380 -10.22 -20.35 -7.18
CA ALA A 380 -11.02 -21.17 -6.28
C ALA A 380 -10.14 -22.11 -5.45
N GLY A 381 -9.10 -22.68 -6.05
CA GLY A 381 -8.16 -23.58 -5.39
C GLY A 381 -7.37 -22.90 -4.29
N THR A 382 -6.84 -21.69 -4.53
CA THR A 382 -6.13 -20.93 -3.50
C THR A 382 -7.05 -20.48 -2.38
N VAL A 383 -8.27 -20.05 -2.70
CA VAL A 383 -9.23 -19.66 -1.67
C VAL A 383 -9.63 -20.85 -0.81
N ILE A 384 -10.01 -21.99 -1.40
CA ILE A 384 -10.34 -23.20 -0.64
C ILE A 384 -9.16 -23.64 0.23
N LEU A 385 -7.94 -23.66 -0.33
CA LEU A 385 -6.74 -24.03 0.41
C LEU A 385 -6.48 -23.08 1.58
N SER A 386 -6.65 -21.76 1.39
CA SER A 386 -6.50 -20.76 2.45
C SER A 386 -7.52 -20.96 3.58
N VAL A 387 -8.77 -21.32 3.25
CA VAL A 387 -9.82 -21.59 4.24
C VAL A 387 -9.54 -22.89 4.99
N ILE A 388 -9.06 -23.93 4.30
CA ILE A 388 -8.64 -25.19 4.94
C ILE A 388 -7.50 -24.92 5.92
N VAL A 389 -6.46 -24.19 5.50
CA VAL A 389 -5.33 -23.86 6.38
C VAL A 389 -5.79 -23.01 7.56
N PHE A 390 -6.63 -22.01 7.34
CA PHE A 390 -7.19 -21.18 8.40
C PHE A 390 -7.92 -22.00 9.47
N HIS A 391 -8.84 -22.88 9.06
CA HIS A 391 -9.59 -23.72 10.00
C HIS A 391 -8.75 -24.83 10.63
N ALA A 392 -7.69 -25.29 9.97
CA ALA A 392 -6.73 -26.20 10.57
C ALA A 392 -5.95 -25.54 11.73
N LEU A 393 -5.73 -24.22 11.68
CA LEU A 393 -4.97 -23.47 12.69
C LEU A 393 -5.85 -22.87 13.80
N VAL A 394 -7.03 -22.35 13.44
CA VAL A 394 -7.94 -21.63 14.35
C VAL A 394 -9.01 -22.56 14.94
N GLY A 395 -9.31 -23.67 14.27
CA GLY A 395 -10.37 -24.58 14.64
C GLY A 395 -11.66 -24.39 13.83
N LEU A 396 -12.57 -25.36 13.97
CA LEU A 396 -13.85 -25.41 13.27
C LEU A 396 -14.98 -24.64 13.99
N ASP A 397 -14.70 -24.13 15.20
CA ASP A 397 -15.65 -23.30 15.95
C ASP A 397 -15.89 -21.94 15.27
N PHE A 398 -14.93 -21.49 14.45
CA PHE A 398 -15.11 -20.30 13.62
C PHE A 398 -16.08 -20.61 12.46
N PRO A 399 -17.06 -19.75 12.16
CA PRO A 399 -18.03 -20.03 11.09
C PRO A 399 -17.38 -20.11 9.70
N ILE A 400 -17.45 -21.29 9.07
CA ILE A 400 -16.85 -21.56 7.74
C ILE A 400 -17.45 -20.65 6.65
N TRP A 401 -18.74 -20.33 6.74
CA TRP A 401 -19.38 -19.45 5.77
C TRP A 401 -18.77 -18.03 5.81
N LEU A 402 -18.30 -17.58 6.98
CA LEU A 402 -17.70 -16.25 7.14
C LEU A 402 -16.28 -16.22 6.57
N SER A 403 -15.48 -17.26 6.81
CA SER A 403 -14.14 -17.37 6.22
C SER A 403 -14.21 -17.48 4.69
N LEU A 404 -15.17 -18.24 4.15
CA LEU A 404 -15.44 -18.29 2.71
C LEU A 404 -15.92 -16.94 2.16
N LEU A 405 -16.83 -16.26 2.85
CA LEU A 405 -17.34 -14.95 2.40
C LEU A 405 -16.21 -13.91 2.32
N VAL A 406 -15.31 -13.89 3.29
CA VAL A 406 -14.16 -12.97 3.28
C VAL A 406 -13.16 -13.38 2.20
N ALA A 407 -12.78 -14.66 2.15
CA ALA A 407 -11.74 -15.10 1.21
C ALA A 407 -12.20 -15.06 -0.27
N LEU A 408 -13.45 -15.44 -0.58
CA LEU A 408 -14.02 -15.39 -1.94
C LEU A 408 -14.61 -14.02 -2.27
N GLY A 409 -15.42 -13.48 -1.37
CA GLY A 409 -16.28 -12.34 -1.63
C GLY A 409 -15.52 -11.03 -1.48
N TRP A 410 -15.00 -10.76 -0.28
CA TRP A 410 -14.36 -9.48 0.02
C TRP A 410 -13.23 -9.17 -0.94
N SER A 411 -12.34 -10.12 -1.18
CA SER A 411 -11.13 -9.85 -1.96
C SER A 411 -11.41 -9.72 -3.47
N PHE A 412 -12.41 -10.45 -4.02
CA PHE A 412 -12.92 -10.20 -5.37
C PHE A 412 -13.59 -8.84 -5.49
N MET A 413 -14.38 -8.48 -4.47
CA MET A 413 -15.10 -7.20 -4.42
C MET A 413 -14.13 -6.03 -4.27
N ASP A 414 -13.11 -6.14 -3.43
CA ASP A 414 -12.06 -5.14 -3.25
C ASP A 414 -11.33 -4.90 -4.57
N SER A 415 -10.93 -5.96 -5.26
CA SER A 415 -10.31 -5.86 -6.59
C SER A 415 -11.22 -5.18 -7.62
N LEU A 416 -12.52 -5.51 -7.60
CA LEU A 416 -13.50 -4.87 -8.49
C LEU A 416 -13.70 -3.39 -8.14
N ILE A 417 -13.80 -3.04 -6.86
CA ILE A 417 -14.04 -1.68 -6.37
C ILE A 417 -12.84 -0.81 -6.67
N ARG A 418 -11.63 -1.22 -6.27
CA ARG A 418 -10.38 -0.45 -6.45
C ARG A 418 -10.11 -0.12 -7.91
N THR A 419 -10.49 -1.01 -8.82
CA THR A 419 -10.30 -0.77 -10.26
C THR A 419 -11.32 0.20 -10.86
N ARG A 420 -12.47 0.43 -10.18
CA ARG A 420 -13.56 1.30 -10.62
C ARG A 420 -13.63 2.64 -9.89
N THR A 421 -13.09 2.72 -8.68
CA THR A 421 -13.10 3.96 -7.88
C THR A 421 -12.08 4.91 -8.49
N ARG A 422 -12.61 6.01 -9.05
CA ARG A 422 -11.84 7.14 -9.57
C ARG A 422 -11.40 8.05 -8.46
#